data_AF-A0A2V8C369-F1
#
_entry.id   AF-A0A2V8C369-F1
#
_cell.length_a   1.000
_cell.length_b   1.000
_cell.length_c   1.000
_cell.angle_alpha   90.00
_cell.angle_beta   90.00
_cell.angle_gamma   90.00
#
_symmetry.space_group_name_H-M   'P 1'
#
loop_
_entity.id
_entity.type
_entity.pdbx_description
1 polymer ?
#
loop_
_entity_poly.entity_id
_entity_poly.type
_entity_poly.pdbx_seq_one_letter_code
_entity_poly.pdbx_strand_id
1 'polypeptide(L)'
;MPTVIDLFRTPFRAAGLVKKSAAASRSARLQACITAAGATLKGCATYDFFTGPAVVASAIALTACGSPDSAQVSSTTFTTARPTVAQAAREFFDIRRAPVQPIAFPHKRHIEKGLTCTEYCHESATKGPVAGLPSVKTCMICHDAIATDRPLVQQVANYQKTGIDIPWQRVYGYTHAAHVRFNHAPHLRAKVECSTCHGAVAQQTVAERNVDLTMGFCVNCHQQKNAPNDCLTCHY
;
A
#
# COMPACT_ATOMS: atom_id res chain seq x y z
N MET A 1 4.61 33.08 47.11
CA MET A 1 4.49 32.75 48.55
C MET A 1 3.16 32.05 48.74
N PRO A 2 3.04 30.98 49.55
CA PRO A 2 4.09 30.06 50.07
C PRO A 2 4.42 28.97 49.00
N THR A 3 5.17 27.85 49.13
CA THR A 3 6.10 27.20 50.11
C THR A 3 5.55 26.20 51.17
N VAL A 4 6.18 25.06 51.50
CA VAL A 4 7.33 24.34 50.87
C VAL A 4 6.81 23.18 50.00
N ILE A 5 6.90 21.85 50.20
CA ILE A 5 7.51 20.92 51.20
C ILE A 5 8.16 19.73 50.42
N ASP A 6 9.11 19.01 51.03
CA ASP A 6 9.93 17.91 50.46
C ASP A 6 9.91 16.65 51.40
N LEU A 7 10.76 15.64 51.17
CA LEU A 7 10.88 14.32 51.84
C LEU A 7 9.88 13.28 51.28
N PHE A 8 10.18 12.01 50.98
CA PHE A 8 11.23 11.04 51.38
C PHE A 8 11.59 10.12 50.17
N ARG A 9 12.75 9.45 49.96
CA ARG A 9 13.93 8.99 50.76
C ARG A 9 13.65 7.82 51.73
N THR A 10 14.00 6.55 51.47
CA THR A 10 15.24 5.94 50.92
C THR A 10 14.95 4.49 50.40
N PRO A 11 15.89 3.74 49.75
CA PRO A 11 15.61 2.43 49.14
C PRO A 11 15.85 1.22 50.07
N PHE A 12 15.39 0.03 49.66
CA PHE A 12 15.75 -1.26 50.25
C PHE A 12 16.52 -2.16 49.27
N ARG A 13 17.33 -3.09 49.79
CA ARG A 13 18.34 -3.85 49.04
C ARG A 13 18.42 -5.30 49.56
N ALA A 14 18.27 -6.28 48.68
CA ALA A 14 18.59 -7.69 48.94
C ALA A 14 18.91 -8.41 47.61
N ALA A 15 19.64 -9.53 47.68
CA ALA A 15 20.05 -10.34 46.53
C ALA A 15 19.86 -11.83 46.82
N GLY A 16 19.73 -12.65 45.78
CA GLY A 16 19.61 -14.11 45.90
C GLY A 16 20.04 -14.81 44.61
N LEU A 17 20.88 -15.85 44.72
CA LEU A 17 21.53 -16.52 43.61
C LEU A 17 21.46 -18.04 43.82
N VAL A 18 20.79 -18.77 42.92
CA VAL A 18 20.79 -20.24 42.88
C VAL A 18 20.94 -20.70 41.41
N LYS A 19 21.52 -21.88 41.19
CA LYS A 19 21.92 -22.43 39.89
C LYS A 19 21.38 -23.85 39.67
N LYS A 20 21.47 -24.33 38.41
CA LYS A 20 21.29 -25.73 37.95
C LYS A 20 19.83 -26.23 37.94
N SER A 21 19.43 -27.19 37.10
CA SER A 21 20.16 -27.96 36.06
C SER A 21 19.22 -28.29 34.88
N ALA A 22 19.78 -28.68 33.73
CA ALA A 22 19.01 -29.21 32.60
C ALA A 22 18.94 -30.76 32.64
N ALA A 23 17.86 -31.32 32.10
CA ALA A 23 17.69 -32.74 31.83
C ALA A 23 16.81 -32.95 30.59
N ALA A 24 17.05 -34.00 29.82
CA ALA A 24 16.28 -34.36 28.62
C ALA A 24 15.70 -35.77 28.75
N SER A 25 14.55 -36.02 28.14
CA SER A 25 13.95 -37.37 28.02
C SER A 25 13.31 -37.56 26.64
N ARG A 26 13.02 -38.82 26.29
CA ARG A 26 12.77 -39.27 24.92
C ARG A 26 11.30 -39.56 24.66
N SER A 27 10.82 -39.20 23.47
CA SER A 27 9.49 -39.58 22.99
C SER A 27 9.42 -41.06 22.60
N ALA A 28 8.36 -41.75 23.01
CA ALA A 28 7.92 -43.02 22.45
C ALA A 28 6.46 -42.87 21.99
N ARG A 29 6.12 -43.40 20.81
CA ARG A 29 4.75 -43.39 20.27
C ARG A 29 4.19 -44.81 20.27
N LEU A 30 3.00 -44.98 20.82
CA LEU A 30 2.15 -46.15 20.57
C LEU A 30 0.93 -45.68 19.79
N GLN A 31 0.58 -46.41 18.73
CA GLN A 31 -0.53 -46.06 17.84
C GLN A 31 -1.74 -46.96 18.16
N ALA A 32 -2.87 -46.38 18.52
CA ALA A 32 -4.14 -47.09 18.71
C ALA A 32 -5.21 -46.45 17.82
N CYS A 33 -5.79 -47.25 16.91
CA CYS A 33 -6.84 -46.78 16.00
C CYS A 33 -8.21 -47.19 16.53
N ILE A 34 -9.04 -46.21 16.93
CA ILE A 34 -10.45 -46.46 17.26
C ILE A 34 -11.28 -46.19 16.00
N THR A 35 -11.89 -47.24 15.44
CA THR A 35 -12.81 -47.12 14.29
C THR A 35 -14.22 -46.79 14.77
N ALA A 36 -14.61 -45.52 14.69
CA ALA A 36 -16.02 -45.13 14.72
C ALA A 36 -16.61 -45.22 13.31
N ALA A 37 -17.79 -45.82 13.16
CA ALA A 37 -18.47 -45.92 11.87
C ALA A 37 -19.12 -44.57 11.49
N GLY A 38 -19.07 -44.19 10.20
CA GLY A 38 -19.99 -43.20 9.64
C GLY A 38 -19.45 -41.83 9.21
N ALA A 39 -18.14 -41.54 9.24
CA ALA A 39 -17.59 -40.35 8.58
C ALA A 39 -16.10 -40.48 8.20
N THR A 40 -15.76 -40.32 6.92
CA THR A 40 -14.38 -40.47 6.41
C THR A 40 -13.52 -39.20 6.57
N LEU A 41 -13.43 -38.66 7.78
CA LEU A 41 -12.57 -37.51 8.09
C LEU A 41 -11.09 -37.93 8.15
N LYS A 42 -10.33 -37.67 7.07
CA LYS A 42 -8.86 -37.74 7.10
C LYS A 42 -8.27 -36.53 7.83
N GLY A 43 -8.13 -36.63 9.14
CA GLY A 43 -7.45 -35.62 9.96
C GLY A 43 -6.76 -36.24 11.17
N CYS A 44 -5.45 -36.00 11.33
CA CYS A 44 -4.72 -36.38 12.54
C CYS A 44 -4.86 -35.25 13.58
N ALA A 45 -5.65 -35.48 14.63
CA ALA A 45 -5.64 -34.61 15.80
C ALA A 45 -4.50 -35.00 16.75
N THR A 46 -3.67 -34.02 17.13
CA THR A 46 -2.67 -34.16 18.19
C THR A 46 -3.21 -33.56 19.49
N TYR A 47 -3.39 -34.39 20.52
CA TYR A 47 -3.93 -33.97 21.82
C TYR A 47 -2.82 -33.94 22.88
N ASP A 48 -2.38 -32.75 23.27
CA ASP A 48 -1.47 -32.57 24.41
C ASP A 48 -2.26 -32.49 25.73
N PHE A 49 -2.37 -33.62 26.42
CA PHE A 49 -3.04 -33.70 27.72
C PHE A 49 -2.17 -33.17 28.86
N PHE A 50 -2.27 -31.87 29.15
CA PHE A 50 -1.80 -31.30 30.42
C PHE A 50 -2.73 -31.74 31.57
N THR A 51 -2.28 -32.67 32.41
CA THR A 51 -2.98 -33.09 33.62
C THR A 51 -2.78 -32.06 34.74
N GLY A 52 -3.62 -31.02 34.76
CA GLY A 52 -3.74 -30.05 35.86
C GLY A 52 -5.21 -29.81 36.21
N PRO A 53 -5.58 -29.70 37.50
CA PRO A 53 -6.99 -29.64 37.89
C PRO A 53 -7.63 -28.27 37.62
N ALA A 54 -8.74 -28.31 36.87
CA ALA A 54 -9.83 -27.34 36.88
C ALA A 54 -9.51 -25.82 36.70
N VAL A 55 -9.28 -25.41 35.44
CA VAL A 55 -10.21 -24.49 34.75
C VAL A 55 -10.27 -24.88 33.27
N VAL A 56 -11.44 -25.31 32.76
CA VAL A 56 -11.62 -25.55 31.32
C VAL A 56 -12.00 -24.24 30.63
N ALA A 57 -11.02 -23.37 30.45
CA ALA A 57 -11.16 -22.21 29.59
C ALA A 57 -11.10 -22.67 28.13
N SER A 58 -12.26 -23.00 27.54
CA SER A 58 -12.40 -23.41 26.14
C SER A 58 -12.08 -22.25 25.20
N ALA A 59 -10.78 -21.99 25.00
CA ALA A 59 -10.27 -21.13 23.96
C ALA A 59 -10.55 -21.78 22.60
N ILE A 60 -11.75 -21.54 22.06
CA ILE A 60 -12.07 -21.84 20.67
C ILE A 60 -11.19 -20.94 19.81
N ALA A 61 -10.01 -21.45 19.48
CA ALA A 61 -9.23 -20.96 18.37
C ALA A 61 -10.08 -21.18 17.11
N LEU A 62 -10.84 -20.15 16.72
CA LEU A 62 -11.35 -20.01 15.37
C LEU A 62 -10.15 -19.82 14.45
N THR A 63 -9.48 -20.93 14.15
CA THR A 63 -8.59 -21.08 13.01
C THR A 63 -9.45 -20.76 11.80
N ALA A 64 -9.44 -19.49 11.39
CA ALA A 64 -10.14 -19.04 10.20
C ALA A 64 -9.77 -20.00 9.07
N CYS A 65 -10.75 -20.53 8.36
CA CYS A 65 -10.50 -21.39 7.21
C CYS A 65 -9.72 -20.56 6.19
N GLY A 66 -8.39 -20.70 6.20
CA GLY A 66 -7.55 -20.30 5.09
C GLY A 66 -8.06 -21.08 3.90
N SER A 67 -8.72 -20.38 2.98
CA SER A 67 -9.30 -21.02 1.80
C SER A 67 -8.20 -21.84 1.13
N PRO A 68 -8.38 -23.16 0.96
CA PRO A 68 -7.42 -23.95 0.19
C PRO A 68 -7.31 -23.30 -1.19
N ASP A 69 -6.11 -23.36 -1.76
CA ASP A 69 -5.66 -22.47 -2.83
C ASP A 69 -6.68 -22.29 -3.94
N SER A 70 -6.74 -21.06 -4.48
CA SER A 70 -7.49 -20.76 -5.70
C SER A 70 -6.89 -21.55 -6.87
N ALA A 71 -7.33 -22.80 -7.00
CA ALA A 71 -6.89 -23.74 -8.01
C ALA A 71 -6.98 -23.03 -9.37
N GLN A 72 -5.84 -22.97 -10.06
CA GLN A 72 -5.76 -22.30 -11.35
C GLN A 72 -6.67 -23.07 -12.31
N VAL A 73 -7.83 -22.51 -12.65
CA VAL A 73 -8.73 -23.04 -13.69
C VAL A 73 -8.16 -22.66 -15.07
N SER A 74 -6.89 -23.00 -15.28
CA SER A 74 -6.16 -22.81 -16.53
C SER A 74 -6.56 -23.94 -17.49
N SER A 75 -7.69 -23.74 -18.18
CA SER A 75 -8.01 -24.59 -19.32
C SER A 75 -6.98 -24.36 -20.43
N THR A 76 -6.54 -25.42 -21.12
CA THR A 76 -5.62 -25.31 -22.26
C THR A 76 -6.23 -24.61 -23.47
N THR A 77 -7.55 -24.46 -23.50
CA THR A 77 -8.32 -23.78 -24.56
C THR A 77 -8.52 -22.27 -24.28
N PHE A 78 -8.63 -21.88 -23.01
CA PHE A 78 -8.88 -20.50 -22.58
C PHE A 78 -7.99 -20.09 -21.41
N THR A 79 -7.02 -19.23 -21.70
CA THR A 79 -6.29 -18.45 -20.68
C THR A 79 -7.19 -17.34 -20.17
N THR A 80 -7.59 -17.37 -18.90
CA THR A 80 -8.33 -16.27 -18.30
C THR A 80 -7.45 -15.02 -18.18
N ALA A 81 -7.99 -13.83 -18.48
CA ALA A 81 -7.26 -12.56 -18.40
C ALA A 81 -6.75 -12.24 -16.97
N ARG A 82 -7.27 -12.94 -15.95
CA ARG A 82 -6.82 -12.91 -14.56
C ARG A 82 -6.69 -14.36 -14.02
N PRO A 83 -5.61 -14.69 -13.29
CA PRO A 83 -5.37 -16.04 -12.76
C PRO A 83 -6.28 -16.42 -11.58
N THR A 84 -6.97 -15.47 -10.93
CA THR A 84 -7.89 -15.77 -9.82
C THR A 84 -9.15 -14.92 -9.86
N VAL A 85 -10.26 -15.48 -9.38
CA VAL A 85 -11.54 -14.75 -9.18
C VAL A 85 -11.33 -13.56 -8.23
N ALA A 86 -10.52 -13.71 -7.19
CA ALA A 86 -10.17 -12.63 -6.28
C ALA A 86 -9.44 -11.46 -6.97
N GLN A 87 -8.60 -11.72 -7.98
CA GLN A 87 -7.96 -10.66 -8.76
C GLN A 87 -8.93 -10.03 -9.77
N ALA A 88 -9.79 -10.83 -10.41
CA ALA A 88 -10.83 -10.33 -11.31
C ALA A 88 -11.81 -9.39 -10.57
N ALA A 89 -12.28 -9.79 -9.38
CA ALA A 89 -13.13 -8.96 -8.52
C ALA A 89 -12.43 -7.66 -8.09
N ARG A 90 -11.15 -7.72 -7.68
CA ARG A 90 -10.39 -6.51 -7.33
C ARG A 90 -10.24 -5.54 -8.49
N GLU A 91 -10.02 -6.00 -9.71
CA GLU A 91 -9.98 -5.11 -10.88
C GLU A 91 -11.37 -4.54 -11.20
N PHE A 92 -12.41 -5.39 -11.19
CA PHE A 92 -13.78 -5.00 -11.51
C PHE A 92 -14.31 -3.90 -10.56
N PHE A 93 -13.96 -3.99 -9.27
CA PHE A 93 -14.31 -2.99 -8.25
C PHE A 93 -13.23 -1.89 -8.06
N ASP A 94 -12.23 -1.81 -8.93
CA ASP A 94 -11.06 -0.90 -8.87
C ASP A 94 -10.32 -0.86 -7.50
N ILE A 95 -10.35 -1.98 -6.77
CA ILE A 95 -9.75 -2.15 -5.43
C ILE A 95 -8.22 -2.26 -5.57
N ARG A 96 -7.56 -1.10 -5.59
CA ARG A 96 -6.10 -0.98 -5.62
C ARG A 96 -5.54 -0.84 -4.21
N ARG A 97 -4.52 -1.63 -3.88
CA ARG A 97 -3.68 -1.38 -2.70
C ARG A 97 -2.88 -0.10 -2.95
N ALA A 98 -2.77 0.77 -1.95
CA ALA A 98 -1.90 1.94 -2.00
C ALA A 98 -0.47 1.51 -2.35
N PRO A 99 0.15 2.05 -3.42
CA PRO A 99 1.46 1.60 -3.87
C PRO A 99 2.57 2.15 -2.97
N VAL A 100 3.52 1.28 -2.59
CA VAL A 100 4.73 1.70 -1.87
C VAL A 100 5.65 2.42 -2.84
N GLN A 101 5.91 3.71 -2.60
CA GLN A 101 6.83 4.49 -3.43
C GLN A 101 8.30 4.19 -3.09
N PRO A 102 9.23 4.24 -4.07
CA PRO A 102 10.65 4.01 -3.82
C PRO A 102 11.31 5.12 -2.99
N ILE A 103 10.75 6.33 -3.01
CA ILE A 103 11.18 7.51 -2.25
C ILE A 103 9.93 8.25 -1.74
N ALA A 104 9.95 8.74 -0.51
CA ALA A 104 8.92 9.65 0.00
C ALA A 104 9.21 11.08 -0.53
N PHE A 105 8.41 11.57 -1.48
CA PHE A 105 8.57 12.88 -2.11
C PHE A 105 7.65 13.94 -1.48
N PRO A 106 8.19 14.91 -0.69
CA PRO A 106 7.41 15.97 -0.06
C PRO A 106 7.06 17.08 -1.04
N HIS A 107 5.94 16.96 -1.76
CA HIS A 107 5.40 18.02 -2.64
C HIS A 107 5.35 19.37 -1.92
N LYS A 108 4.88 19.37 -0.66
CA LYS A 108 4.80 20.56 0.19
C LYS A 108 6.11 21.34 0.24
N ARG A 109 7.25 20.66 0.48
CA ARG A 109 8.57 21.32 0.60
C ARG A 109 9.08 21.91 -0.72
N HIS A 110 8.59 21.43 -1.86
CA HIS A 110 8.96 21.94 -3.18
C HIS A 110 8.09 23.15 -3.56
N ILE A 111 6.79 23.09 -3.27
CA ILE A 111 5.84 24.19 -3.48
C ILE A 111 6.14 25.36 -2.51
N GLU A 112 6.54 25.08 -1.27
CA GLU A 112 7.08 26.07 -0.31
C GLU A 112 8.40 26.74 -0.78
N LYS A 113 8.98 26.28 -1.90
CA LYS A 113 10.14 26.89 -2.56
C LYS A 113 9.79 27.54 -3.91
N GLY A 114 8.51 27.73 -4.20
CA GLY A 114 8.02 28.42 -5.39
C GLY A 114 7.95 27.57 -6.65
N LEU A 115 8.22 26.25 -6.55
CA LEU A 115 8.09 25.35 -7.70
C LEU A 115 6.61 25.09 -8.01
N THR A 116 6.19 25.45 -9.22
CA THR A 116 4.84 25.14 -9.71
C THR A 116 4.75 23.69 -10.22
N CYS A 117 3.53 23.15 -10.26
CA CYS A 117 3.31 21.76 -10.68
C CYS A 117 3.77 21.49 -12.12
N THR A 118 3.56 22.45 -13.03
CA THR A 118 3.66 22.23 -14.48
C THR A 118 4.90 22.80 -15.14
N GLU A 119 5.64 23.73 -14.52
CA GLU A 119 6.81 24.33 -15.19
C GLU A 119 8.08 23.47 -15.03
N TYR A 120 8.16 22.68 -13.95
CA TYR A 120 9.36 21.92 -13.59
C TYR A 120 9.18 20.40 -13.58
N CYS A 121 8.05 19.90 -13.07
CA CYS A 121 7.89 18.46 -12.79
C CYS A 121 6.89 17.75 -13.72
N HIS A 122 5.74 18.36 -14.02
CA HIS A 122 4.68 17.76 -14.85
C HIS A 122 4.47 18.53 -16.15
N GLU A 123 5.57 18.83 -16.84
CA GLU A 123 5.65 19.73 -18.00
C GLU A 123 4.84 19.30 -19.24
N SER A 124 4.43 18.02 -19.31
CA SER A 124 3.61 17.53 -20.42
C SER A 124 2.10 17.66 -20.16
N ALA A 125 1.67 18.03 -18.95
CA ALA A 125 0.25 18.17 -18.59
C ALA A 125 -0.47 19.27 -19.39
N THR A 126 0.23 20.34 -19.76
CA THR A 126 -0.28 21.43 -20.61
C THR A 126 -0.23 21.08 -22.11
N LYS A 127 0.61 20.10 -22.48
CA LYS A 127 0.98 19.79 -23.87
C LYS A 127 0.15 18.66 -24.46
N GLY A 128 -0.11 17.59 -23.70
CA GLY A 128 -0.73 16.37 -24.22
C GLY A 128 -1.44 15.51 -23.18
N PRO A 129 -1.69 14.22 -23.49
CA PRO A 129 -2.56 13.39 -22.68
C PRO A 129 -1.91 12.89 -21.38
N VAL A 130 -0.57 12.87 -21.30
CA VAL A 130 0.18 12.35 -20.16
C VAL A 130 0.91 13.52 -19.49
N ALA A 131 0.65 13.76 -18.21
CA ALA A 131 1.34 14.81 -17.43
C ALA A 131 2.86 14.63 -17.34
N GLY A 132 3.31 13.37 -17.37
CA GLY A 132 4.69 12.98 -17.16
C GLY A 132 5.06 12.90 -15.68
N LEU A 133 6.18 12.22 -15.41
CA LEU A 133 6.96 12.35 -14.19
C LEU A 133 8.37 12.81 -14.62
N PRO A 134 9.05 13.64 -13.83
CA PRO A 134 10.38 14.11 -14.19
C PRO A 134 11.41 12.97 -14.09
N SER A 135 12.43 13.01 -14.96
CA SER A 135 13.64 12.20 -14.80
C SER A 135 14.39 12.62 -13.53
N VAL A 136 15.17 11.70 -12.96
CA VAL A 136 16.11 11.95 -11.85
C VAL A 136 17.04 13.12 -12.15
N LYS A 137 17.38 13.36 -13.43
CA LYS A 137 18.17 14.54 -13.84
C LYS A 137 17.52 15.85 -13.39
N THR A 138 16.20 15.99 -13.50
CA THR A 138 15.47 17.21 -13.11
C THR A 138 15.57 17.47 -11.61
N CYS A 139 15.58 16.43 -10.78
CA CYS A 139 15.79 16.57 -9.34
C CYS A 139 17.19 17.14 -9.03
N MET A 140 18.20 16.66 -9.76
CA MET A 140 19.60 16.99 -9.51
C MET A 140 20.01 18.39 -10.00
N ILE A 141 19.26 19.01 -10.94
CA ILE A 141 19.42 20.44 -11.32
C ILE A 141 19.56 21.37 -10.10
N CYS A 142 18.85 21.05 -9.01
CA CYS A 142 19.03 21.72 -7.72
C CYS A 142 19.81 20.86 -6.71
N HIS A 143 19.53 19.56 -6.66
CA HIS A 143 20.09 18.67 -5.63
C HIS A 143 21.56 18.27 -5.79
N ASP A 144 22.23 18.63 -6.89
CA ASP A 144 23.69 18.62 -6.97
C ASP A 144 24.32 19.67 -6.02
N ALA A 145 23.56 20.71 -5.62
CA ALA A 145 24.02 21.79 -4.74
C ALA A 145 23.24 21.93 -3.42
N ILE A 146 21.94 21.59 -3.36
CA ILE A 146 21.10 21.82 -2.18
C ILE A 146 20.72 20.53 -1.45
N ALA A 147 20.81 20.57 -0.11
CA ALA A 147 20.40 19.49 0.80
C ALA A 147 21.06 18.12 0.52
N THR A 148 22.30 18.13 0.01
CA THR A 148 23.14 16.97 -0.32
C THR A 148 23.49 16.10 0.91
N ASP A 149 23.34 16.66 2.11
CA ASP A 149 23.44 15.99 3.42
C ASP A 149 22.29 15.00 3.68
N ARG A 150 21.14 15.15 3.01
CA ARG A 150 19.93 14.42 3.38
C ARG A 150 19.89 13.00 2.77
N PRO A 151 19.56 11.95 3.55
CA PRO A 151 19.51 10.57 3.06
C PRO A 151 18.62 10.36 1.82
N LEU A 152 17.46 11.02 1.75
CA LEU A 152 16.56 10.93 0.57
C LEU A 152 17.18 11.59 -0.67
N VAL A 153 17.96 12.67 -0.51
CA VAL A 153 18.66 13.34 -1.62
C VAL A 153 19.84 12.49 -2.08
N GLN A 154 20.55 11.85 -1.15
CA GLN A 154 21.60 10.88 -1.46
C GLN A 154 21.04 9.66 -2.21
N GLN A 155 19.82 9.21 -1.89
CA GLN A 155 19.12 8.17 -2.63
C GLN A 155 18.83 8.62 -4.09
N VAL A 156 18.32 9.84 -4.31
CA VAL A 156 18.11 10.43 -5.65
C VAL A 156 19.43 10.55 -6.42
N ALA A 157 20.49 11.05 -5.78
CA ALA A 157 21.82 11.15 -6.38
C ALA A 157 22.40 9.77 -6.75
N ASN A 158 22.07 8.71 -6.02
CA ASN A 158 22.49 7.35 -6.35
C ASN A 158 21.73 6.81 -7.57
N TYR A 159 20.44 7.11 -7.75
CA TYR A 159 19.70 6.82 -8.98
C TYR A 159 20.31 7.53 -10.21
N GLN A 160 20.69 8.81 -10.07
CA GLN A 160 21.41 9.55 -11.12
C GLN A 160 22.75 8.88 -11.46
N LYS A 161 23.56 8.50 -10.47
CA LYS A 161 24.87 7.84 -10.67
C LYS A 161 24.76 6.47 -11.35
N THR A 162 23.69 5.71 -11.11
CA THR A 162 23.47 4.42 -11.80
C THR A 162 22.84 4.58 -13.18
N GLY A 163 22.45 5.80 -13.58
CA GLY A 163 21.78 6.07 -14.85
C GLY A 163 20.34 5.54 -14.90
N ILE A 164 19.70 5.30 -13.74
CA ILE A 164 18.38 4.69 -13.62
C ILE A 164 17.41 5.73 -13.06
N ASP A 165 16.35 6.06 -13.81
CA ASP A 165 15.27 6.90 -13.30
C ASP A 165 14.52 6.22 -12.14
N ILE A 166 14.00 7.03 -11.21
CA ILE A 166 13.32 6.55 -10.01
C ILE A 166 12.07 5.73 -10.42
N PRO A 167 11.93 4.46 -9.97
CA PRO A 167 10.87 3.56 -10.42
C PRO A 167 9.53 3.85 -9.70
N TRP A 168 8.97 5.03 -9.95
CA TRP A 168 7.74 5.53 -9.37
C TRP A 168 6.55 4.58 -9.60
N GLN A 169 5.78 4.32 -8.55
CA GLN A 169 4.63 3.44 -8.63
C GLN A 169 3.37 4.26 -8.94
N ARG A 170 2.68 3.93 -10.03
CA ARG A 170 1.55 4.72 -10.55
C ARG A 170 0.34 4.68 -9.61
N VAL A 171 0.00 5.85 -9.07
CA VAL A 171 -1.18 6.07 -8.20
C VAL A 171 -2.46 6.29 -9.03
N TYR A 172 -2.42 7.24 -9.97
CA TYR A 172 -3.54 7.59 -10.85
C TYR A 172 -3.40 6.99 -12.26
N GLY A 173 -4.51 6.46 -12.78
CA GLY A 173 -4.65 5.90 -14.13
C GLY A 173 -5.86 4.98 -14.23
N TYR A 174 -6.31 4.70 -15.45
CA TYR A 174 -7.43 3.80 -15.73
C TYR A 174 -6.91 2.37 -16.03
N THR A 175 -7.74 1.35 -15.82
CA THR A 175 -7.44 -0.02 -16.27
C THR A 175 -7.54 -0.09 -17.80
N HIS A 176 -6.82 -1.02 -18.43
CA HIS A 176 -6.87 -1.15 -19.90
C HIS A 176 -8.29 -1.50 -20.40
N ALA A 177 -8.99 -2.36 -19.65
CA ALA A 177 -10.38 -2.76 -19.91
C ALA A 177 -11.42 -1.62 -19.76
N ALA A 178 -11.03 -0.45 -19.24
CA ALA A 178 -11.93 0.72 -19.21
C ALA A 178 -11.96 1.47 -20.56
N HIS A 179 -10.99 1.22 -21.47
CA HIS A 179 -10.88 1.87 -22.79
C HIS A 179 -10.90 3.42 -22.76
N VAL A 180 -10.52 4.04 -21.64
CA VAL A 180 -10.55 5.51 -21.43
C VAL A 180 -9.35 6.21 -22.07
N ARG A 181 -9.60 7.21 -22.93
CA ARG A 181 -8.60 8.09 -23.57
C ARG A 181 -8.48 9.46 -22.89
N PHE A 182 -8.21 9.48 -21.59
CA PHE A 182 -8.05 10.73 -20.83
C PHE A 182 -6.89 11.59 -21.36
N ASN A 183 -7.09 12.92 -21.40
CA ASN A 183 -6.09 13.87 -21.86
C ASN A 183 -5.99 15.09 -20.92
N HIS A 184 -4.81 15.41 -20.39
CA HIS A 184 -4.64 16.52 -19.44
C HIS A 184 -4.84 17.90 -20.10
N ALA A 185 -4.28 18.12 -21.28
CA ALA A 185 -4.16 19.46 -21.87
C ALA A 185 -5.50 20.21 -22.09
N PRO A 186 -6.62 19.58 -22.52
CA PRO A 186 -7.94 20.22 -22.56
C PRO A 186 -8.42 20.74 -21.20
N HIS A 187 -8.22 19.95 -20.13
CA HIS A 187 -8.66 20.31 -18.78
C HIS A 187 -7.87 21.50 -18.20
N LEU A 188 -6.56 21.54 -18.45
CA LEU A 188 -5.74 22.69 -18.05
C LEU A 188 -6.08 23.95 -18.87
N ARG A 189 -6.39 23.83 -20.17
CA ARG A 189 -6.89 24.95 -20.98
C ARG A 189 -8.26 25.45 -20.50
N ALA A 190 -9.11 24.56 -20.00
CA ALA A 190 -10.38 24.89 -19.34
C ALA A 190 -10.23 25.42 -17.91
N LYS A 191 -8.99 25.63 -17.43
CA LYS A 191 -8.67 26.12 -16.07
C LYS A 191 -9.27 25.25 -14.95
N VAL A 192 -9.25 23.93 -15.14
CA VAL A 192 -9.59 22.98 -14.07
C VAL A 192 -8.40 22.86 -13.12
N GLU A 193 -8.59 23.28 -11.88
CA GLU A 193 -7.57 23.20 -10.83
C GLU A 193 -7.11 21.76 -10.58
N CYS A 194 -5.81 21.54 -10.44
CA CYS A 194 -5.21 20.21 -10.25
C CYS A 194 -5.82 19.45 -9.05
N SER A 195 -6.16 20.18 -7.98
CA SER A 195 -6.79 19.65 -6.78
C SER A 195 -8.21 19.10 -6.99
N THR A 196 -8.89 19.47 -8.08
CA THR A 196 -10.20 18.91 -8.45
C THR A 196 -10.11 17.39 -8.69
N CYS A 197 -9.01 16.93 -9.29
CA CYS A 197 -8.80 15.53 -9.66
C CYS A 197 -7.73 14.81 -8.83
N HIS A 198 -6.81 15.56 -8.19
CA HIS A 198 -5.72 15.01 -7.37
C HIS A 198 -5.83 15.36 -5.88
N GLY A 199 -6.87 16.08 -5.45
CA GLY A 199 -7.05 16.48 -4.05
C GLY A 199 -5.91 17.36 -3.53
N ALA A 200 -5.61 17.25 -2.24
CA ALA A 200 -4.57 18.03 -1.58
C ALA A 200 -3.13 17.53 -1.83
N VAL A 201 -2.80 17.07 -3.05
CA VAL A 201 -1.47 16.55 -3.43
C VAL A 201 -0.32 17.52 -3.09
N ALA A 202 -0.58 18.83 -3.12
CA ALA A 202 0.36 19.87 -2.70
C ALA A 202 0.83 19.73 -1.24
N GLN A 203 0.11 19.02 -0.38
CA GLN A 203 0.44 18.78 1.02
C GLN A 203 1.08 17.40 1.28
N GLN A 204 1.11 16.52 0.27
CA GLN A 204 1.52 15.11 0.44
C GLN A 204 3.04 14.89 0.49
N THR A 205 3.44 13.86 1.24
CA THR A 205 4.82 13.33 1.31
C THR A 205 4.96 11.94 0.69
N VAL A 206 3.85 11.25 0.48
CA VAL A 206 3.72 10.10 -0.43
C VAL A 206 2.48 10.40 -1.27
N ALA A 207 2.56 10.19 -2.59
CA ALA A 207 1.42 10.42 -3.47
C ALA A 207 0.36 9.33 -3.27
N GLU A 208 -0.89 9.73 -3.07
CA GLU A 208 -2.03 8.82 -2.84
C GLU A 208 -3.22 9.20 -3.75
N ARG A 209 -4.22 8.32 -3.82
CA ARG A 209 -5.44 8.56 -4.61
C ARG A 209 -6.49 9.22 -3.72
N ASN A 210 -6.49 10.54 -3.69
CA ASN A 210 -7.42 11.35 -2.91
C ASN A 210 -8.83 11.49 -3.53
N VAL A 211 -8.98 11.21 -4.83
CA VAL A 211 -10.24 11.36 -5.56
C VAL A 211 -10.48 10.14 -6.45
N ASP A 212 -11.68 9.56 -6.38
CA ASP A 212 -12.08 8.46 -7.23
C ASP A 212 -12.66 8.96 -8.56
N LEU A 213 -11.79 8.96 -9.57
CA LEU A 213 -12.09 9.35 -10.96
C LEU A 213 -12.94 8.28 -11.67
N THR A 214 -14.15 8.06 -11.16
CA THR A 214 -15.16 7.19 -11.77
C THR A 214 -15.76 7.82 -13.03
N MET A 215 -16.43 7.02 -13.87
CA MET A 215 -17.20 7.56 -15.00
C MET A 215 -18.24 8.60 -14.54
N GLY A 216 -18.89 8.37 -13.40
CA GLY A 216 -19.84 9.32 -12.80
C GLY A 216 -19.19 10.65 -12.39
N PHE A 217 -17.98 10.63 -11.82
CA PHE A 217 -17.22 11.84 -11.52
C PHE A 217 -16.97 12.66 -12.80
N CYS A 218 -16.49 12.01 -13.87
CA CYS A 218 -16.20 12.65 -15.14
C CYS A 218 -17.47 13.23 -15.79
N VAL A 219 -18.53 12.42 -15.93
CA VAL A 219 -19.79 12.84 -16.58
C VAL A 219 -20.45 13.98 -15.81
N ASN A 220 -20.53 13.90 -14.48
CA ASN A 220 -21.13 14.96 -13.67
C ASN A 220 -20.33 16.27 -13.74
N CYS A 221 -18.99 16.18 -13.71
CA CYS A 221 -18.13 17.36 -13.88
C CYS A 221 -18.31 18.00 -15.26
N HIS A 222 -18.36 17.19 -16.32
CA HIS A 222 -18.56 17.69 -17.69
C HIS A 222 -19.95 18.34 -17.86
N GLN A 223 -21.01 17.74 -17.31
CA GLN A 223 -22.35 18.35 -17.28
C GLN A 223 -22.34 19.71 -16.56
N GLN A 224 -21.76 19.78 -15.35
CA GLN A 224 -21.65 21.03 -14.57
C GLN A 224 -20.82 22.13 -15.27
N LYS A 225 -19.93 21.76 -16.19
CA LYS A 225 -19.09 22.68 -16.98
C LYS A 225 -19.59 22.91 -18.40
N ASN A 226 -20.72 22.31 -18.81
CA ASN A 226 -21.20 22.28 -20.19
C ASN A 226 -20.14 21.79 -21.21
N ALA A 227 -19.30 20.84 -20.79
CA ALA A 227 -18.29 20.22 -21.63
C ALA A 227 -18.83 18.94 -22.31
N PRO A 228 -18.31 18.55 -23.50
CA PRO A 228 -18.73 17.33 -24.18
C PRO A 228 -18.57 16.09 -23.29
N ASN A 229 -19.62 15.28 -23.19
CA ASN A 229 -19.70 14.10 -22.34
C ASN A 229 -20.18 12.85 -23.10
N ASP A 230 -20.13 12.88 -24.44
CA ASP A 230 -20.41 11.74 -25.29
C ASP A 230 -19.39 10.60 -25.08
N CYS A 231 -19.82 9.36 -25.31
CA CYS A 231 -19.00 8.15 -25.19
C CYS A 231 -17.65 8.28 -25.90
N LEU A 232 -17.62 8.78 -27.14
CA LEU A 232 -16.41 8.92 -27.95
C LEU A 232 -15.55 10.13 -27.55
N THR A 233 -16.02 10.99 -26.64
CA THR A 233 -15.18 12.00 -25.99
C THR A 233 -14.21 11.34 -25.01
N CYS A 234 -14.67 10.29 -24.31
CA CYS A 234 -13.94 9.66 -23.21
C CYS A 234 -13.34 8.30 -23.55
N HIS A 235 -13.93 7.53 -24.48
CA HIS A 235 -13.54 6.16 -24.81
C HIS A 235 -13.08 6.02 -26.26
N TYR A 236 -12.21 5.04 -26.52
CA TYR A 236 -11.78 4.67 -27.87
C TYR A 236 -12.93 4.07 -28.69
#